data_AF-A0AAJ0BW62-F1
#
_entry.id   AF-A0AAJ0BW62-F1
#
_cell.length_a   1.000
_cell.length_b   1.000
_cell.length_c   1.000
_cell.angle_alpha   90.00
_cell.angle_beta   90.00
_cell.angle_gamma   90.00
#
_symmetry.space_group_name_H-M   'P 1'
#
loop_
_entity.id
_entity.type
_entity.pdbx_description
1 polymer ?
#
loop_
_entity_poly.entity_id
_entity_poly.type
_entity_poly.pdbx_seq_one_letter_code
_entity_poly.pdbx_strand_id
1 'polypeptide(L)'
;MPAGYSRLASLMGAHPETAIVRRFGSLNALNLLYLQAELTDLENGLHKQAKEDTESGHFERSIYARDWQTLSESVMAEDGNPEQWNLMLRVRDKLSEYNQALYFQHMIAKIGPPNKQDFSFLQTWMKAPSMGNVYLLGADSDAWENFDSAELVCLRPRNSDSWGTSFFTDRLVRWYHHLIGHLFRTPDSSDIHGNTVHYSQEGIARLSAVVGTVIASLLLVGSIVVLYLVSSMNIRLTIIGIFTTIFSLGLGLLTNGRMVEVFSAAAAFAAVQVVFVGSTGSVPSS
;
A
#
# COMPACT_ATOMS: atom_id res chain seq x y z
N MET A 1 -3.14 -22.83 22.67
CA MET A 1 -3.63 -22.00 21.54
C MET A 1 -4.31 -22.91 20.53
N PRO A 2 -5.43 -22.52 19.95
CA PRO A 2 -6.04 -23.27 18.86
C PRO A 2 -5.11 -23.30 17.63
N ALA A 3 -5.12 -24.39 16.87
CA ALA A 3 -4.23 -24.64 15.73
C ALA A 3 -4.83 -24.14 14.40
N GLY A 4 -4.05 -24.21 13.31
CA GLY A 4 -4.53 -23.88 11.97
C GLY A 4 -4.85 -22.39 11.81
N TYR A 5 -6.00 -22.08 11.18
CA TYR A 5 -6.46 -20.70 10.90
C TYR A 5 -6.52 -19.80 12.13
N SER A 6 -6.89 -20.35 13.29
CA SER A 6 -7.00 -19.57 14.52
C SER A 6 -5.65 -19.01 14.97
N ARG A 7 -4.56 -19.78 14.80
CA ARG A 7 -3.19 -19.33 15.09
C ARG A 7 -2.72 -18.30 14.07
N LEU A 8 -3.07 -18.51 12.79
CA LEU A 8 -2.80 -17.56 11.72
C LEU A 8 -3.52 -16.22 11.95
N ALA A 9 -4.81 -16.27 12.30
CA ALA A 9 -5.61 -15.10 12.65
C ALA A 9 -5.04 -14.36 13.87
N SER A 10 -4.54 -15.09 14.87
CA SER A 10 -3.85 -14.50 16.01
C SER A 10 -2.56 -13.78 15.62
N LEU A 11 -1.80 -14.28 14.64
CA LEU A 11 -0.63 -13.57 14.09
C LEU A 11 -1.06 -12.32 13.32
N MET A 12 -1.98 -12.47 12.38
CA MET A 12 -2.45 -11.39 11.52
C MET A 12 -3.14 -10.26 12.31
N GLY A 13 -3.85 -10.60 13.38
CA GLY A 13 -4.48 -9.62 14.28
C GLY A 13 -3.46 -8.85 15.13
N ALA A 14 -2.38 -9.52 15.56
CA ALA A 14 -1.29 -8.86 16.29
C ALA A 14 -0.36 -8.05 15.36
N HIS A 15 -0.18 -8.51 14.12
CA HIS A 15 0.73 -7.95 13.13
C HIS A 15 0.01 -7.75 11.78
N PRO A 16 -0.70 -6.63 11.59
CA PRO A 16 -1.47 -6.35 10.38
C PRO A 16 -0.67 -6.36 9.08
N GLU A 17 0.65 -6.16 9.12
CA GLU A 17 1.57 -6.32 7.98
C GLU A 17 1.64 -7.76 7.45
N THR A 18 1.33 -8.74 8.30
CA THR A 18 1.25 -10.15 7.94
C THR A 18 -0.15 -10.58 7.54
N ALA A 19 -1.14 -9.70 7.61
CA ALA A 19 -2.52 -9.93 7.16
C ALA A 19 -2.58 -9.89 5.62
N ILE A 20 -1.93 -10.88 5.03
CA ILE A 20 -1.82 -11.11 3.60
C ILE A 20 -2.87 -12.14 3.22
N VAL A 21 -3.77 -11.77 2.33
CA VAL A 21 -4.87 -12.63 1.88
C VAL A 21 -5.00 -12.56 0.38
N ARG A 22 -5.70 -13.56 -0.19
CA ARG A 22 -6.03 -13.56 -1.61
C ARG A 22 -7.07 -12.50 -1.91
N ARG A 23 -6.85 -11.79 -3.02
CA ARG A 23 -7.75 -10.78 -3.59
C ARG A 23 -8.89 -11.41 -4.38
N PHE A 24 -8.68 -12.61 -4.92
CA PHE A 24 -9.59 -13.29 -5.84
C PHE A 24 -9.95 -12.42 -7.05
N GLY A 25 -8.93 -11.88 -7.73
CA GLY A 25 -9.12 -10.86 -8.76
C GLY A 25 -9.99 -11.33 -9.93
N SER A 26 -9.69 -12.52 -10.46
CA SER A 26 -10.47 -13.13 -11.55
C SER A 26 -11.90 -13.47 -11.14
N LEU A 27 -12.12 -13.94 -9.90
CA LEU A 27 -13.45 -14.32 -9.43
C LEU A 27 -14.34 -13.09 -9.20
N ASN A 28 -13.79 -12.02 -8.61
CA ASN A 28 -14.52 -10.77 -8.45
C ASN A 28 -14.85 -10.12 -9.80
N ALA A 29 -13.91 -10.16 -10.75
CA ALA A 29 -14.17 -9.69 -12.12
C ALA A 29 -15.28 -10.52 -12.79
N LEU A 30 -15.23 -11.85 -12.65
CA LEU A 30 -16.26 -12.75 -13.18
C LEU A 30 -17.64 -12.42 -12.59
N ASN A 31 -17.73 -12.19 -11.28
CA ASN A 31 -18.97 -11.79 -10.62
C ASN A 31 -19.53 -10.48 -11.21
N LEU A 32 -18.68 -9.46 -11.39
CA LEU A 32 -19.10 -8.19 -12.00
C LEU A 32 -19.61 -8.36 -13.43
N LEU A 33 -18.97 -9.23 -14.22
CA LEU A 33 -19.40 -9.51 -15.60
C LEU A 33 -20.77 -10.20 -15.65
N TYR A 34 -21.05 -11.13 -14.73
CA TYR A 34 -22.36 -11.77 -14.64
C TYR A 34 -23.44 -10.78 -14.17
N LEU A 35 -23.16 -9.97 -13.15
CA LEU A 35 -24.09 -8.93 -12.69
C LEU A 35 -24.39 -7.92 -13.81
N GLN A 36 -23.38 -7.55 -14.60
CA GLN A 36 -23.56 -6.69 -15.77
C GLN A 36 -24.47 -7.35 -16.82
N ALA A 37 -24.24 -8.63 -17.14
CA ALA A 37 -25.06 -9.36 -18.11
C ALA A 37 -26.52 -9.50 -17.65
N GLU A 38 -26.76 -9.81 -16.36
CA GLU A 38 -28.10 -9.85 -15.76
C GLU A 38 -28.79 -8.49 -15.84
N LEU A 39 -28.07 -7.40 -15.56
CA LEU A 39 -28.62 -6.04 -15.69
C LEU A 39 -28.97 -5.68 -17.13
N THR A 40 -28.13 -6.05 -18.09
CA THR A 40 -28.40 -5.82 -19.52
C THR A 40 -29.64 -6.59 -19.97
N ASP A 41 -29.84 -7.84 -19.53
CA ASP A 41 -31.05 -8.59 -19.83
C ASP A 41 -32.31 -7.92 -19.24
N LEU A 42 -32.24 -7.50 -17.98
CA LEU A 42 -33.34 -6.79 -17.31
C LEU A 42 -33.65 -5.43 -17.97
N GLU A 43 -32.62 -4.67 -18.37
CA GLU A 43 -32.76 -3.40 -19.08
C GLU A 43 -33.45 -3.60 -20.43
N ASN A 44 -33.04 -4.61 -21.20
CA ASN A 44 -33.67 -4.96 -22.47
C ASN A 44 -35.15 -5.37 -22.27
N GLY A 45 -35.42 -6.18 -21.24
CA GLY A 45 -36.79 -6.56 -20.87
C GLY A 45 -37.65 -5.34 -20.52
N LEU A 46 -37.12 -4.42 -19.72
CA LEU A 46 -37.81 -3.19 -19.32
C LEU A 46 -38.09 -2.28 -20.53
N HIS A 47 -37.12 -2.10 -21.43
CA HIS A 47 -37.31 -1.32 -22.65
C HIS A 47 -38.36 -1.94 -23.59
N LYS A 48 -38.34 -3.27 -23.74
CA LYS A 48 -39.33 -3.99 -24.53
C LYS A 48 -40.73 -3.82 -23.94
N GLN A 49 -40.89 -4.04 -22.64
CA GLN A 49 -42.17 -3.94 -21.95
C GLN A 49 -42.72 -2.50 -22.01
N ALA A 50 -41.90 -1.49 -21.74
CA ALA A 50 -42.29 -0.09 -21.84
C ALA A 50 -42.77 0.30 -23.26
N LYS A 51 -42.16 -0.28 -24.30
CA LYS A 51 -42.60 -0.10 -25.69
C LYS A 51 -43.96 -0.75 -25.94
N GLU A 52 -44.14 -2.00 -25.51
CA GLU A 52 -45.42 -2.73 -25.65
C GLU A 52 -46.56 -2.01 -24.89
N ASP A 53 -46.29 -1.49 -23.70
CA ASP A 53 -47.26 -0.73 -22.92
C ASP A 53 -47.65 0.59 -23.61
N THR A 54 -46.69 1.27 -24.25
CA THR A 54 -46.95 2.48 -25.06
C THR A 54 -47.78 2.18 -26.31
N GLU A 55 -47.51 1.05 -26.98
CA GLU A 55 -48.17 0.63 -28.22
C GLU A 55 -49.49 -0.12 -27.99
N SER A 56 -49.83 -0.44 -26.73
CA SER A 56 -50.99 -1.26 -26.36
C SER A 56 -52.37 -0.64 -26.67
N GLY A 57 -52.43 0.68 -26.88
CA GLY A 57 -53.68 1.43 -27.01
C GLY A 57 -54.46 1.59 -25.70
N HIS A 58 -53.96 1.07 -24.57
CA HIS A 58 -54.56 1.25 -23.25
C HIS A 58 -54.18 2.60 -22.65
N PHE A 59 -55.18 3.38 -22.21
CA PHE A 59 -54.97 4.73 -21.70
C PHE A 59 -53.94 4.78 -20.56
N GLU A 60 -54.11 3.94 -19.53
CA GLU A 60 -53.21 3.94 -18.37
C GLU A 60 -51.79 3.45 -18.71
N ARG A 61 -51.64 2.52 -19.66
CA ARG A 61 -50.33 1.98 -20.03
C ARG A 61 -49.52 3.00 -20.82
N SER A 62 -50.19 3.82 -21.63
CA SER A 62 -49.56 4.92 -22.36
C SER A 62 -48.99 6.02 -21.45
N ILE A 63 -49.44 6.11 -20.20
CA ILE A 63 -48.96 7.10 -19.22
C ILE A 63 -47.92 6.56 -18.25
N TYR A 64 -47.64 5.25 -18.21
CA TYR A 64 -46.65 4.64 -17.29
C TYR A 64 -45.26 5.30 -17.37
N ALA A 65 -44.83 5.71 -18.57
CA ALA A 65 -43.55 6.38 -18.77
C ALA A 65 -43.50 7.81 -18.20
N ARG A 66 -44.67 8.44 -17.95
CA ARG A 66 -44.80 9.83 -17.48
C ARG A 66 -45.23 9.93 -16.03
N ASP A 67 -45.93 8.92 -15.51
CA ASP A 67 -46.36 8.87 -14.13
C ASP A 67 -46.01 7.53 -13.46
N TRP A 68 -45.08 7.61 -12.51
CA TRP A 68 -44.63 6.44 -11.76
C TRP A 68 -45.71 5.90 -10.83
N GLN A 69 -46.62 6.75 -10.34
CA GLN A 69 -47.66 6.34 -9.41
C GLN A 69 -48.63 5.38 -10.11
N THR A 70 -49.16 5.77 -11.27
CA THR A 70 -49.99 4.90 -12.12
C THR A 70 -49.28 3.58 -12.44
N LEU A 71 -47.98 3.62 -12.77
CA LEU A 71 -47.20 2.40 -13.03
C LEU A 71 -47.10 1.51 -11.78
N SER A 72 -46.86 2.08 -10.60
CA SER A 72 -46.73 1.32 -9.36
C SER A 72 -48.05 0.70 -8.87
N GLU A 73 -49.18 1.38 -9.12
CA GLU A 73 -50.52 0.94 -8.75
C GLU A 73 -51.07 -0.15 -9.70
N SER A 74 -50.44 -0.34 -10.86
CA SER A 74 -50.78 -1.41 -11.83
C SER A 74 -50.74 -2.83 -11.25
N VAL A 75 -50.04 -3.05 -10.13
CA VAL A 75 -50.00 -4.31 -9.39
C VAL A 75 -51.35 -4.65 -8.73
N MET A 76 -52.14 -3.63 -8.39
CA MET A 76 -53.40 -3.77 -7.67
C MET A 76 -54.63 -3.54 -8.56
N ALA A 77 -54.43 -3.06 -9.80
CA ALA A 77 -55.50 -2.81 -10.75
C ALA A 77 -55.94 -4.12 -11.43
N GLU A 78 -57.27 -4.36 -11.52
CA GLU A 78 -57.82 -5.57 -12.16
C GLU A 78 -57.46 -5.68 -13.66
N ASP A 79 -57.33 -4.54 -14.36
CA ASP A 79 -56.97 -4.47 -15.79
C ASP A 79 -55.50 -4.02 -16.03
N GLY A 80 -54.73 -3.82 -14.96
CA GLY A 80 -53.36 -3.34 -14.99
C GLY A 80 -52.36 -4.40 -15.48
N ASN A 81 -51.25 -3.95 -16.08
CA ASN A 81 -50.11 -4.80 -16.40
C ASN A 81 -48.91 -4.45 -15.50
N PRO A 82 -48.63 -5.24 -14.44
CA PRO A 82 -47.56 -4.94 -13.51
C PRO A 82 -46.16 -5.33 -13.99
N GLU A 83 -46.02 -5.96 -15.17
CA GLU A 83 -44.74 -6.47 -15.66
C GLU A 83 -43.66 -5.38 -15.73
N GLN A 84 -43.99 -4.18 -16.23
CA GLN A 84 -43.03 -3.08 -16.30
C GLN A 84 -42.55 -2.66 -14.90
N TRP A 85 -43.45 -2.61 -13.92
CA TRP A 85 -43.11 -2.24 -12.54
C TRP A 85 -42.28 -3.33 -11.85
N ASN A 86 -42.65 -4.60 -12.04
CA ASN A 86 -41.91 -5.75 -11.50
C ASN A 86 -40.50 -5.82 -12.07
N LEU A 87 -40.33 -5.58 -13.38
CA LEU A 87 -39.02 -5.46 -14.01
C LEU A 87 -38.22 -4.30 -13.41
N MET A 88 -38.83 -3.14 -13.21
CA MET A 88 -38.17 -1.99 -12.57
C MET A 88 -37.71 -2.31 -11.15
N LEU A 89 -38.50 -3.02 -10.34
CA LEU A 89 -38.10 -3.46 -9.00
C LEU A 89 -36.89 -4.40 -9.05
N ARG A 90 -36.92 -5.40 -9.95
CA ARG A 90 -35.78 -6.32 -10.16
C ARG A 90 -34.51 -5.59 -10.60
N VAL A 91 -34.64 -4.59 -11.47
CA VAL A 91 -33.52 -3.71 -11.87
C VAL A 91 -32.97 -2.98 -10.65
N ARG A 92 -33.81 -2.39 -9.80
CA ARG A 92 -33.34 -1.67 -8.59
C ARG A 92 -32.53 -2.56 -7.67
N ASP A 93 -33.02 -3.77 -7.39
CA ASP A 93 -32.34 -4.73 -6.51
C ASP A 93 -30.99 -5.15 -7.10
N LYS A 94 -30.98 -5.56 -8.38
CA LYS A 94 -29.77 -6.02 -9.05
C LYS A 94 -28.75 -4.90 -9.26
N LEU A 95 -29.22 -3.68 -9.52
CA LEU A 95 -28.35 -2.51 -9.70
C LEU A 95 -27.68 -2.12 -8.37
N SER A 96 -28.38 -2.27 -7.24
CA SER A 96 -27.79 -2.10 -5.92
C SER A 96 -26.66 -3.12 -5.67
N GLU A 97 -26.91 -4.39 -5.98
CA GLU A 97 -25.92 -5.47 -5.85
C GLU A 97 -24.68 -5.21 -6.72
N TYR A 98 -24.88 -4.84 -7.99
CA TYR A 98 -23.80 -4.48 -8.91
C TYR A 98 -22.97 -3.29 -8.42
N ASN A 99 -23.63 -2.19 -8.02
CA ASN A 99 -22.95 -0.99 -7.56
C ASN A 99 -22.13 -1.25 -6.28
N GLN A 100 -22.66 -2.07 -5.36
CA GLN A 100 -21.94 -2.46 -4.16
C GLN A 100 -20.72 -3.34 -4.48
N ALA A 101 -20.87 -4.33 -5.35
CA ALA A 101 -19.76 -5.18 -5.80
C ALA A 101 -18.66 -4.36 -6.49
N LEU A 102 -19.05 -3.41 -7.36
CA LEU A 102 -18.12 -2.53 -8.07
C LEU A 102 -17.36 -1.63 -7.10
N TYR A 103 -18.06 -1.06 -6.11
CA TYR A 103 -17.43 -0.25 -5.06
C TYR A 103 -16.40 -1.04 -4.26
N PHE A 104 -16.74 -2.25 -3.82
CA PHE A 104 -15.78 -3.09 -3.08
C PHE A 104 -14.59 -3.48 -3.94
N GLN A 105 -14.80 -3.85 -5.21
CA GLN A 105 -13.70 -4.20 -6.10
C GLN A 105 -12.78 -3.02 -6.37
N HIS A 106 -13.32 -1.80 -6.50
CA HIS A 106 -12.52 -0.57 -6.61
C HIS A 106 -11.66 -0.34 -5.37
N MET A 107 -12.24 -0.53 -4.17
CA MET A 107 -11.50 -0.38 -2.92
C MET A 107 -10.41 -1.44 -2.77
N ILE A 108 -10.71 -2.69 -3.11
CA ILE A 108 -9.76 -3.81 -3.09
C ILE A 108 -8.62 -3.59 -4.11
N ALA A 109 -8.94 -3.05 -5.30
CA ALA A 109 -7.94 -2.76 -6.33
C ALA A 109 -6.94 -1.67 -5.93
N LYS A 110 -7.30 -0.78 -5.00
CA LYS A 110 -6.40 0.23 -4.43
C LYS A 110 -5.45 -0.33 -3.38
N ILE A 111 -5.72 -1.52 -2.84
CA ILE A 111 -4.84 -2.16 -1.87
C ILE A 111 -3.60 -2.66 -2.62
N GLY A 112 -2.43 -2.18 -2.21
CA GLY A 112 -1.16 -2.55 -2.81
C GLY A 112 -0.79 -4.02 -2.54
N PRO A 113 0.13 -4.58 -3.33
CA PRO A 113 0.65 -5.92 -3.09
C PRO A 113 1.42 -5.97 -1.76
N PRO A 114 1.53 -7.15 -1.13
CA PRO A 114 2.36 -7.34 0.05
C PRO A 114 3.84 -7.08 -0.26
N ASN A 115 4.58 -6.61 0.75
CA ASN A 115 6.04 -6.59 0.68
C ASN A 115 6.59 -8.03 0.67
N LYS A 116 7.61 -8.28 -0.15
CA LYS A 116 8.28 -9.59 -0.26
C LYS A 116 8.86 -10.06 1.07
N GLN A 117 9.35 -9.13 1.90
CA GLN A 117 9.90 -9.46 3.21
C GLN A 117 8.81 -10.00 4.16
N ASP A 118 7.68 -9.28 4.24
CA ASP A 118 6.57 -9.67 5.12
C ASP A 118 5.93 -10.99 4.65
N PHE A 119 5.84 -11.20 3.33
CA PHE A 119 5.41 -12.48 2.77
C PHE A 119 6.37 -13.63 3.12
N SER A 120 7.68 -13.43 2.95
CA SER A 120 8.69 -14.45 3.27
C SER A 120 8.70 -14.78 4.77
N PHE A 121 8.49 -13.76 5.61
CA PHE A 121 8.30 -13.94 7.05
C PHE A 121 7.08 -14.81 7.35
N LEU A 122 5.92 -14.50 6.75
CA LEU A 122 4.70 -15.28 6.93
C LEU A 122 4.91 -16.75 6.56
N GLN A 123 5.51 -17.03 5.40
CA GLN A 123 5.83 -18.39 4.97
C GLN A 123 6.75 -19.12 5.95
N THR A 124 7.81 -18.45 6.40
CA THR A 124 8.78 -19.01 7.35
C THR A 124 8.10 -19.32 8.68
N TRP A 125 7.28 -18.40 9.18
CA TRP A 125 6.55 -18.56 10.43
C TRP A 125 5.55 -19.72 10.39
N MET A 126 4.86 -19.90 9.26
CA MET A 126 3.95 -21.04 9.06
C MET A 126 4.72 -22.37 9.04
N LYS A 127 5.86 -22.45 8.34
CA LYS A 127 6.61 -23.71 8.13
C LYS A 127 7.53 -24.08 9.30
N ALA A 128 8.02 -23.12 10.07
CA ALA A 128 9.04 -23.36 11.09
C ALA A 128 8.44 -24.02 12.35
N PRO A 129 8.96 -25.20 12.78
CA PRO A 129 8.48 -25.88 13.99
C PRO A 129 8.65 -25.07 15.28
N SER A 130 9.65 -24.17 15.31
CA SER A 130 9.94 -23.29 16.45
C SER A 130 9.07 -22.03 16.52
N MET A 131 8.19 -21.81 15.55
CA MET A 131 7.33 -20.61 15.44
C MET A 131 5.85 -21.03 15.42
N GLY A 132 5.13 -20.71 14.34
CA GLY A 132 3.71 -20.98 14.17
C GLY A 132 3.39 -22.44 13.91
N ASN A 133 4.25 -23.14 13.15
CA ASN A 133 4.06 -24.54 12.75
C ASN A 133 2.62 -24.82 12.28
N VAL A 134 2.14 -24.00 11.34
CA VAL A 134 0.77 -24.01 10.82
C VAL A 134 0.76 -24.72 9.48
N TYR A 135 0.05 -25.85 9.42
CA TYR A 135 -0.25 -26.58 8.19
C TYR A 135 -1.76 -26.62 7.97
N LEU A 136 -2.19 -26.14 6.81
CA LEU A 136 -3.58 -26.20 6.38
C LEU A 136 -3.77 -27.44 5.49
N LEU A 137 -4.93 -28.08 5.58
CA LEU A 137 -5.22 -29.35 4.89
C LEU A 137 -6.24 -29.19 3.75
N GLY A 138 -6.78 -27.99 3.56
CA GLY A 138 -7.80 -27.69 2.56
C GLY A 138 -7.23 -27.39 1.18
N ALA A 139 -8.13 -27.11 0.22
CA ALA A 139 -7.75 -26.66 -1.13
C ALA A 139 -7.04 -25.30 -1.15
N ASP A 140 -6.97 -24.62 0.00
CA ASP A 140 -6.24 -23.38 0.25
C ASP A 140 -4.90 -23.63 0.97
N SER A 141 -4.46 -24.88 1.09
CA SER A 141 -3.20 -25.21 1.76
C SER A 141 -1.98 -24.55 1.11
N ASP A 142 -2.07 -24.29 -0.19
CA ASP A 142 -1.05 -23.67 -1.02
C ASP A 142 -1.22 -22.15 -1.18
N ALA A 143 -2.21 -21.54 -0.51
CA ALA A 143 -2.57 -20.13 -0.71
C ALA A 143 -1.42 -19.14 -0.48
N TRP A 144 -0.42 -19.52 0.31
CA TRP A 144 0.80 -18.74 0.56
C TRP A 144 2.08 -19.47 0.12
N GLU A 145 2.01 -20.47 -0.77
CA GLU A 145 3.23 -21.14 -1.28
C GLU A 145 3.98 -20.29 -2.29
N ASN A 146 3.25 -19.61 -3.19
CA ASN A 146 3.81 -18.80 -4.25
C ASN A 146 3.51 -17.32 -4.03
N PHE A 147 4.51 -16.48 -4.27
CA PHE A 147 4.32 -15.03 -4.27
C PHE A 147 3.71 -14.61 -5.61
N ASP A 148 2.40 -14.35 -5.61
CA ASP A 148 1.71 -13.71 -6.72
C ASP A 148 1.24 -12.30 -6.31
N SER A 149 1.94 -11.27 -6.80
CA SER A 149 1.59 -9.88 -6.53
C SER A 149 0.26 -9.43 -7.15
N ALA A 150 -0.29 -10.17 -8.13
CA ALA A 150 -1.58 -9.85 -8.74
C ALA A 150 -2.76 -10.45 -7.95
N GLU A 151 -2.52 -11.54 -7.23
CA GLU A 151 -3.55 -12.27 -6.47
C GLU A 151 -3.50 -12.03 -4.96
N LEU A 152 -2.41 -11.49 -4.41
CA LEU A 152 -2.26 -11.22 -2.98
C LEU A 152 -2.38 -9.73 -2.65
N VAL A 153 -3.10 -9.43 -1.57
CA VAL A 153 -3.22 -8.10 -0.99
C VAL A 153 -2.83 -8.14 0.49
N CYS A 154 -2.23 -7.05 0.97
CA CYS A 154 -1.93 -6.86 2.39
C CYS A 154 -2.84 -5.78 2.95
N LEU A 155 -3.51 -6.05 4.08
CA LEU A 155 -4.42 -5.06 4.69
C LEU A 155 -3.67 -3.79 5.14
N ARG A 156 -2.40 -3.93 5.53
CA ARG A 156 -1.54 -2.81 5.91
C ARG A 156 -0.11 -3.06 5.43
N PRO A 157 0.19 -2.81 4.14
CA PRO A 157 1.54 -2.97 3.66
C PRO A 157 2.46 -1.98 4.38
N ARG A 158 3.65 -2.42 4.75
CA ARG A 158 4.72 -1.49 5.15
C ARG A 158 4.98 -0.56 3.96
N ASN A 159 5.12 0.74 4.21
CA ASN A 159 5.54 1.67 3.16
C ASN A 159 6.80 1.09 2.53
N SER A 160 6.71 0.73 1.24
CA SER A 160 7.86 0.27 0.49
C SER A 160 8.73 1.49 0.28
N ASP A 161 9.63 1.75 1.22
CA ASP A 161 10.64 2.76 1.01
C ASP A 161 11.44 2.37 -0.24
N SER A 162 11.76 3.37 -1.06
CA SER A 162 12.42 3.26 -2.36
C SER A 162 13.53 2.21 -2.39
N TRP A 163 13.82 1.64 -3.57
CA TRP A 163 14.84 0.60 -3.78
C TRP A 163 16.18 0.83 -3.03
N GLY A 164 16.59 2.10 -2.86
CA GLY A 164 17.77 2.47 -2.10
C GLY A 164 17.58 2.33 -0.59
N THR A 165 16.45 2.79 -0.06
CA THR A 165 16.13 2.68 1.36
C THR A 165 16.06 1.23 1.79
N SER A 166 15.47 0.31 0.99
CA SER A 166 15.44 -1.12 1.34
C SER A 166 16.84 -1.77 1.40
N PHE A 167 17.77 -1.41 0.51
CA PHE A 167 19.16 -1.88 0.55
C PHE A 167 19.90 -1.33 1.78
N PHE A 168 19.75 -0.03 2.06
CA PHE A 168 20.36 0.61 3.22
C PHE A 168 19.75 0.09 4.53
N THR A 169 18.43 -0.06 4.62
CA THR A 169 17.76 -0.62 5.80
C THR A 169 18.12 -2.07 5.99
N ASP A 170 18.18 -2.92 4.95
CA ASP A 170 18.58 -4.33 5.11
C ASP A 170 20.03 -4.47 5.56
N ARG A 171 20.91 -3.56 5.13
CA ARG A 171 22.31 -3.54 5.58
C ARG A 171 22.44 -2.98 6.99
N LEU A 172 21.70 -1.93 7.34
CA LEU A 172 21.65 -1.33 8.67
C LEU A 172 20.98 -2.24 9.70
N VAL A 173 19.90 -2.94 9.33
CA VAL A 173 19.20 -3.92 10.16
C VAL A 173 20.10 -5.12 10.43
N ARG A 174 20.83 -5.62 9.42
CA ARG A 174 21.84 -6.69 9.64
C ARG A 174 22.99 -6.22 10.52
N TRP A 175 23.50 -5.01 10.31
CA TRP A 175 24.53 -4.40 11.14
C TRP A 175 24.06 -4.22 12.60
N TYR A 176 22.83 -3.74 12.78
CA TYR A 176 22.17 -3.61 14.08
C TYR A 176 22.01 -4.97 14.76
N HIS A 177 21.50 -5.99 14.05
CA HIS A 177 21.33 -7.32 14.62
C HIS A 177 22.67 -7.93 15.05
N HIS A 178 23.76 -7.64 14.32
CA HIS A 178 25.09 -8.15 14.64
C HIS A 178 25.77 -7.40 15.80
N LEU A 179 25.53 -6.10 15.95
CA LEU A 179 26.23 -5.26 16.93
C LEU A 179 25.43 -4.93 18.19
N ILE A 180 24.12 -4.68 18.07
CA ILE A 180 23.27 -4.14 19.14
C ILE A 180 22.10 -5.08 19.47
N GLY A 181 21.75 -6.00 18.56
CA GLY A 181 20.64 -6.95 18.72
C GLY A 181 20.76 -7.88 19.93
N HIS A 182 21.96 -8.08 20.46
CA HIS A 182 22.17 -8.83 21.70
C HIS A 182 21.86 -8.02 22.98
N LEU A 183 21.93 -6.68 22.94
CA LEU A 183 21.73 -5.80 24.10
C LEU A 183 20.27 -5.34 24.28
N PHE A 184 19.52 -5.18 23.19
CA PHE A 184 18.12 -4.75 23.21
C PHE A 184 17.14 -5.91 23.00
N ARG A 185 17.55 -7.10 23.43
CA ARG A 185 16.68 -8.27 23.48
C ARG A 185 15.70 -8.07 24.63
N THR A 186 14.64 -7.31 24.41
CA THR A 186 13.47 -7.36 25.27
C THR A 186 12.79 -8.71 24.99
N PRO A 187 12.80 -9.67 25.93
CA PRO A 187 11.96 -10.85 25.77
C PRO A 187 10.53 -10.33 25.83
N ASP A 188 9.85 -10.29 24.70
CA ASP A 188 8.42 -10.02 24.73
C ASP A 188 7.77 -11.18 25.48
N SER A 189 7.13 -10.84 26.60
CA SER A 189 6.69 -11.78 27.64
C SER A 189 5.33 -12.41 27.33
N SER A 190 4.90 -12.33 26.07
CA SER A 190 3.74 -13.07 25.57
C SER A 190 4.22 -14.23 24.69
N ASP A 191 4.34 -15.41 25.30
CA ASP A 191 4.67 -16.72 24.66
C ASP A 191 3.65 -17.18 23.59
N ILE A 192 2.84 -16.27 23.04
CA ILE A 192 1.75 -16.57 22.11
C ILE A 192 2.31 -16.81 20.70
N HIS A 193 3.35 -16.09 20.28
CA HIS A 193 3.83 -16.07 18.89
C HIS A 193 5.21 -16.68 18.66
N GLY A 194 5.83 -17.31 19.68
CA GLY A 194 7.01 -18.18 19.58
C GLY A 194 8.24 -17.54 18.91
N ASN A 195 9.25 -17.14 19.71
CA ASN A 195 10.57 -16.62 19.27
C ASN A 195 10.53 -15.66 18.05
N THR A 196 9.44 -14.93 17.90
CA THR A 196 9.26 -13.94 16.83
C THR A 196 9.81 -12.63 17.35
N VAL A 197 11.04 -12.31 16.96
CA VAL A 197 11.67 -11.03 17.32
C VAL A 197 11.10 -9.96 16.40
N HIS A 198 10.09 -9.25 16.91
CA HIS A 198 9.51 -8.13 16.17
C HIS A 198 10.29 -6.85 16.46
N TYR A 199 10.88 -6.27 15.42
CA TYR A 199 11.47 -4.94 15.53
C TYR A 199 10.36 -3.89 15.46
N SER A 200 10.32 -2.98 16.43
CA SER A 200 9.36 -1.88 16.41
C SER A 200 9.64 -0.98 15.20
N GLN A 201 8.61 -0.71 14.39
CA GLN A 201 8.77 0.13 13.19
C GLN A 201 9.24 1.54 13.55
N GLU A 202 8.81 2.06 14.70
CA GLU A 202 9.28 3.34 15.24
C GLU A 202 10.76 3.29 15.63
N GLY A 203 11.25 2.15 16.14
CA GLY A 203 12.66 1.96 16.48
C GLY A 203 13.55 1.95 15.24
N ILE A 204 13.13 1.24 14.19
CA ILE A 204 13.87 1.22 12.91
C ILE A 204 13.88 2.61 12.27
N ALA A 205 12.75 3.31 12.25
CA ALA A 205 12.65 4.66 11.68
C ALA A 205 13.47 5.70 12.47
N ARG A 206 13.46 5.63 13.81
CA ARG A 206 14.33 6.49 14.63
C ARG A 206 15.80 6.17 14.42
N LEU A 207 16.16 4.89 14.32
CA LEU A 207 17.54 4.48 14.10
C LEU A 207 18.05 4.93 12.73
N SER A 208 17.26 4.76 11.67
CA SER A 208 17.63 5.24 10.33
C SER A 208 17.80 6.76 10.31
N ALA A 209 16.94 7.51 11.03
CA ALA A 209 17.08 8.94 11.21
C ALA A 209 18.37 9.33 11.98
N VAL A 210 18.71 8.61 13.05
CA VAL A 210 19.95 8.84 13.82
C VAL A 210 21.19 8.52 12.97
N VAL A 211 21.20 7.40 12.25
CA VAL A 211 22.32 7.05 11.37
C VAL A 211 22.44 8.05 10.22
N GLY A 212 21.33 8.45 9.61
CA GLY A 212 21.31 9.44 8.54
C GLY A 212 21.84 10.80 8.99
N THR A 213 21.45 11.27 10.18
CA THR A 213 21.97 12.52 10.75
C THR A 213 23.47 12.45 11.07
N VAL A 214 23.95 11.34 11.63
CA VAL A 214 25.40 11.14 11.89
C VAL A 214 26.21 11.15 10.59
N ILE A 215 25.77 10.43 9.56
CA ILE A 215 26.44 10.41 8.25
C ILE A 215 26.45 11.81 7.63
N ALA A 216 25.32 12.52 7.67
CA ALA A 216 25.21 13.89 7.19
C ALA A 216 26.19 14.84 7.89
N SER A 217 26.29 14.76 9.22
CA SER A 217 27.23 15.57 10.01
C SER A 217 28.69 15.24 9.70
N LEU A 218 29.05 13.96 9.59
CA LEU A 218 30.41 13.54 9.23
C LEU A 218 30.79 14.00 7.82
N LEU A 219 29.84 13.97 6.89
CA LEU A 219 30.04 14.43 5.52
C LEU A 219 30.24 15.95 5.47
N LEU A 220 29.48 16.72 6.26
CA LEU A 220 29.69 18.16 6.43
C LEU A 220 31.10 18.47 6.96
N VAL A 221 31.47 17.89 8.10
CA VAL A 221 32.79 18.14 8.71
C VAL A 221 33.92 17.67 7.79
N GLY A 222 33.80 16.47 7.22
CA GLY A 222 34.77 15.92 6.29
C GLY A 222 34.98 16.81 5.07
N SER A 223 33.90 17.36 4.51
CA SER A 223 34.00 18.27 3.37
C SER A 223 34.75 19.56 3.69
N ILE A 224 34.57 20.13 4.89
CA ILE A 224 35.28 21.32 5.35
C ILE A 224 36.78 21.03 5.52
N VAL A 225 37.13 19.88 6.10
CA VAL A 225 38.53 19.47 6.26
C VAL A 225 39.21 19.27 4.90
N VAL A 226 38.55 18.61 3.95
CA VAL A 226 39.08 18.44 2.60
C VAL A 226 39.26 19.78 1.89
N LEU A 227 38.30 20.71 2.03
CA LEU A 227 38.40 22.06 1.48
C LEU A 227 39.53 22.89 2.11
N TYR A 228 39.83 22.66 3.39
CA TYR A 228 40.96 23.30 4.08
C TYR A 228 42.32 22.85 3.52
N LEU A 229 42.47 21.56 3.21
CA LEU A 229 43.74 21.00 2.73
C LEU A 229 44.08 21.35 1.27
N VAL A 230 43.08 21.74 0.48
CA VAL A 230 43.26 22.03 -0.95
C VAL A 230 43.46 23.52 -1.16
N SER A 231 44.53 23.93 -1.84
CA SER A 231 44.81 25.36 -2.10
C SER A 231 44.18 25.91 -3.40
N SER A 232 43.94 25.05 -4.39
CA SER A 232 43.44 25.49 -5.71
C SER A 232 41.94 25.81 -5.70
N MET A 233 41.57 27.03 -6.10
CA MET A 233 40.18 27.51 -6.13
C MET A 233 39.27 26.66 -7.03
N ASN A 234 39.76 26.28 -8.22
CA ASN A 234 38.98 25.47 -9.16
C ASN A 234 38.67 24.07 -8.60
N ILE A 235 39.62 23.50 -7.85
CA ILE A 235 39.44 22.20 -7.19
C ILE A 235 38.46 22.34 -6.02
N ARG A 236 38.53 23.44 -5.25
CA ARG A 236 37.57 23.73 -4.16
C ARG A 236 36.13 23.79 -4.68
N LEU A 237 35.88 24.52 -5.76
CA LEU A 237 34.53 24.61 -6.37
C LEU A 237 34.03 23.24 -6.84
N THR A 238 34.92 22.43 -7.42
CA THR A 238 34.58 21.06 -7.86
C THR A 238 34.22 20.16 -6.66
N ILE A 239 34.99 20.25 -5.57
CA ILE A 239 34.74 19.52 -4.33
C ILE A 239 33.37 19.90 -3.73
N ILE A 240 33.02 21.18 -3.73
CA ILE A 240 31.69 21.64 -3.26
C ILE A 240 30.57 20.96 -4.04
N GLY A 241 30.66 20.95 -5.37
CA GLY A 241 29.67 20.29 -6.22
C GLY A 241 29.55 18.79 -5.94
N ILE A 242 30.68 18.09 -5.79
CA ILE A 242 30.71 16.65 -5.49
C ILE A 242 30.07 16.36 -4.13
N PHE A 243 30.52 17.02 -3.07
CA PHE A 243 30.00 16.77 -1.72
C PHE A 243 28.53 17.16 -1.57
N THR A 244 28.09 18.25 -2.21
CA THR A 244 26.66 18.64 -2.22
C THR A 244 25.80 17.59 -2.94
N THR A 245 26.31 17.02 -4.04
CA THR A 245 25.62 15.94 -4.77
C THR A 245 25.51 14.68 -3.92
N ILE A 246 26.60 14.26 -3.27
CA ILE A 246 26.61 13.08 -2.39
C ILE A 246 25.67 13.30 -1.19
N PHE A 247 25.69 14.49 -0.59
CA PHE A 247 24.80 14.86 0.50
C PHE A 247 23.32 14.78 0.08
N SER A 248 22.98 15.39 -1.05
CA SER A 248 21.60 15.41 -1.58
C SER A 248 21.11 14.00 -1.92
N LEU A 249 21.96 13.19 -2.54
CA LEU A 249 21.66 11.81 -2.86
C LEU A 249 21.51 10.96 -1.60
N GLY A 250 22.38 11.13 -0.61
CA GLY A 250 22.28 10.46 0.69
C GLY A 250 21.00 10.82 1.43
N LEU A 251 20.66 12.11 1.51
CA LEU A 251 19.45 12.59 2.16
C LEU A 251 18.18 12.09 1.44
N GLY A 252 18.16 12.14 0.10
CA GLY A 252 17.03 11.65 -0.69
C GLY A 252 16.82 10.13 -0.61
N LEU A 253 17.88 9.35 -0.36
CA LEU A 253 17.78 7.90 -0.19
C LEU A 253 17.45 7.48 1.25
N LEU A 254 17.92 8.24 2.24
CA LEU A 254 17.77 7.92 3.67
C LEU A 254 16.53 8.54 4.31
N THR A 255 15.93 9.57 3.69
CA THR A 255 14.76 10.27 4.23
C THR A 255 13.60 10.23 3.25
N ASN A 256 12.39 10.01 3.77
CA ASN A 256 11.14 10.15 3.01
C ASN A 256 10.70 11.63 2.92
N GLY A 257 11.66 12.56 2.91
CA GLY A 257 11.40 13.99 2.85
C GLY A 257 10.87 14.40 1.47
N ARG A 258 10.09 15.48 1.44
CA ARG A 258 9.64 16.05 0.16
C ARG A 258 10.84 16.57 -0.63
N MET A 259 10.76 16.55 -1.97
CA MET A 259 11.86 17.09 -2.81
C MET A 259 12.29 18.50 -2.39
N VAL A 260 11.34 19.35 -1.98
CA VAL A 260 11.60 20.71 -1.49
C VAL A 260 12.50 20.72 -0.24
N GLU A 261 12.34 19.77 0.67
CA GLU A 261 13.16 19.65 1.88
C GLU A 261 14.59 19.24 1.52
N VAL A 262 14.76 18.30 0.58
CA VAL A 262 16.08 17.89 0.08
C VAL A 262 16.79 19.06 -0.60
N PHE A 263 16.10 19.83 -1.45
CA PHE A 263 16.67 21.01 -2.08
C PHE A 263 17.08 22.08 -1.07
N SER A 264 16.25 22.33 -0.05
CA SER A 264 16.56 23.32 0.99
C SER A 264 17.80 22.94 1.81
N ALA A 265 17.94 21.66 2.17
CA ALA A 265 19.10 21.15 2.89
C ALA A 265 20.37 21.19 2.03
N ALA A 266 20.26 20.84 0.75
CA ALA A 266 21.37 20.89 -0.20
C ALA A 266 21.87 22.33 -0.41
N ALA A 267 20.95 23.29 -0.55
CA ALA A 267 21.29 24.70 -0.67
C ALA A 267 21.99 25.24 0.60
N ALA A 268 21.49 24.89 1.78
CA ALA A 268 22.12 25.25 3.05
C ALA A 268 23.53 24.67 3.17
N PHE A 269 23.70 23.40 2.82
CA PHE A 269 24.99 22.72 2.80
C PHE A 269 26.00 23.40 1.86
N ALA A 270 25.60 23.68 0.62
CA ALA A 270 26.44 24.37 -0.36
C ALA A 270 26.81 25.79 0.11
N ALA A 271 25.85 26.53 0.68
CA ALA A 271 26.10 27.88 1.19
C ALA A 271 27.18 27.89 2.27
N VAL A 272 27.12 26.96 3.24
CA VAL A 272 28.14 26.84 4.30
C VAL A 272 29.54 26.60 3.72
N GLN A 273 29.65 25.74 2.70
CA GLN A 273 30.94 25.46 2.08
C GLN A 273 31.48 26.63 1.25
N VAL A 274 30.62 27.31 0.48
CA VAL A 274 31.01 28.48 -0.32
C VAL A 274 31.50 29.62 0.59
N VAL A 275 30.81 29.88 1.70
CA VAL A 275 31.23 30.87 2.70
C VAL A 275 32.60 30.52 3.29
N PHE A 276 32.81 29.25 3.64
CA PHE A 276 34.11 28.79 4.16
C PHE A 276 35.24 28.99 3.15
N VAL A 277 35.03 28.62 1.88
CA VAL A 277 36.02 28.83 0.81
C VAL A 277 36.29 30.32 0.57
N GLY A 278 35.25 31.16 0.63
CA GLY A 278 35.38 32.61 0.53
C GLY A 278 36.22 33.22 1.66
N SER A 279 36.09 32.72 2.89
CA SER A 279 36.87 33.19 4.04
C SER A 279 38.33 32.73 4.06
N THR A 280 38.66 31.59 3.44
CA THR A 280 40.02 31.03 3.43
C THR A 280 40.85 31.50 2.24
N GLY A 281 40.22 32.05 1.19
CA GLY A 281 40.91 32.64 0.03
C GLY A 281 41.52 34.02 0.27
N SER A 282 41.24 34.66 1.42
CA SER A 282 41.69 36.01 1.77
C SER A 282 42.87 36.07 2.72
N VAL A 283 43.43 34.91 3.14
CA VAL A 283 44.64 34.87 3.97
C VAL A 283 45.87 35.02 3.06
N PRO A 284 46.68 36.09 3.17
CA PRO A 284 47.89 36.23 2.37
C PRO A 284 48.88 35.13 2.77
N SER A 285 49.37 34.37 1.79
CA SER A 285 50.49 33.45 1.98
C SER A 285 51.71 34.24 2.44
N SER A 286 52.14 34.00 3.69
CA SER A 286 53.40 34.50 4.26
C SER A 286 54.54 33.56 3.90
#